data_AF-A0A9W9VNI5-F1
#
_entry.id   AF-A0A9W9VNI5-F1
#
_cell.length_a   1.000
_cell.length_b   1.000
_cell.length_c   1.000
_cell.angle_alpha   90.00
_cell.angle_beta   90.00
_cell.angle_gamma   90.00
#
_symmetry.space_group_name_H-M   'P 1'
#
loop_
_entity.id
_entity.type
_entity.pdbx_description
1 polymer ?
#
loop_
_entity_poly.entity_id
_entity_poly.type
_entity_poly.pdbx_seq_one_letter_code
_entity_poly.pdbx_strand_id
1 'polypeptide(L)'
;MSSSRSRKERRSSATPAPKQATLISNWDGPGGRHDNDHADVCRIQILPSSEEISSLRAEYLPLNDPTQWHLAGIEGVLDRNLRLLREDGVGQLRHAVHQLIESSQSYHSGTPQLRHNHYNNARIARVKWDEFLGLQIEIAFPQPGKLSAMSIADRKIWWQTSKRLQFGTLFCLICDKRFVLFCTVASQSPPWRNNARAMEEIFGLQELWNDKADAHATFTLVDLEESNMRALLGLLGVNTRRFSMFEFPNVLRVCSACYTKFTKIQTPSQNSFM
;
A
#
# COMPACT_ATOMS: atom_id res chain seq x y z
N MET A 1 56.94 31.48 66.01
CA MET A 1 56.22 31.49 64.71
C MET A 1 56.95 30.52 63.78
N SER A 2 56.50 29.27 63.73
CA SER A 2 57.13 28.22 62.90
C SER A 2 55.99 27.48 62.20
N SER A 3 55.71 27.87 60.95
CA SER A 3 54.63 27.32 60.13
C SER A 3 55.24 26.35 59.11
N SER A 4 55.14 25.06 59.41
CA SER A 4 55.49 23.94 58.54
C SER A 4 54.30 23.61 57.63
N ARG A 5 54.37 24.04 56.36
CA ARG A 5 53.39 23.69 55.32
C ARG A 5 53.62 22.26 54.83
N SER A 6 52.62 21.41 55.07
CA SER A 6 52.54 20.02 54.63
C SER A 6 52.37 19.91 53.11
N ARG A 7 53.25 19.13 52.48
CA ARG A 7 53.30 18.84 51.03
C ARG A 7 52.26 17.76 50.71
N LYS A 8 51.13 18.17 50.13
CA LYS A 8 50.01 17.30 49.76
C LYS A 8 50.35 16.50 48.49
N GLU A 9 50.41 15.17 48.60
CA GLU A 9 50.59 14.24 47.49
C GLU A 9 49.45 14.35 46.46
N ARG A 10 49.82 14.43 45.17
CA ARG A 10 48.88 14.36 44.04
C ARG A 10 48.52 12.89 43.79
N ARG A 11 47.34 12.45 44.23
CA ARG A 11 46.70 11.23 43.74
C ARG A 11 46.18 11.47 42.31
N SER A 12 46.79 10.80 41.34
CA SER A 12 46.34 10.69 39.96
C SER A 12 45.05 9.88 39.91
N SER A 13 43.92 10.55 39.64
CA SER A 13 42.65 9.89 39.31
C SER A 13 42.70 9.40 37.87
N ALA A 14 42.87 8.09 37.68
CA ALA A 14 42.71 7.44 36.39
C ALA A 14 41.23 7.50 35.98
N THR A 15 40.92 8.22 34.91
CA THR A 15 39.60 8.24 34.27
C THR A 15 39.35 6.88 33.63
N PRO A 16 38.28 6.15 33.97
CA PRO A 16 37.95 4.91 33.28
C PRO A 16 37.55 5.23 31.84
N ALA A 17 38.18 4.54 30.89
CA ALA A 17 37.84 4.63 29.48
C ALA A 17 36.33 4.36 29.26
N PRO A 18 35.67 5.07 28.33
CA PRO A 18 34.27 4.83 28.06
C PRO A 18 34.12 3.39 27.56
N LYS A 19 33.28 2.61 28.24
CA LYS A 19 32.87 1.28 27.80
C LYS A 19 32.23 1.46 26.42
N GLN A 20 32.90 0.97 25.39
CA GLN A 20 32.30 0.87 24.06
C GLN A 20 31.01 0.09 24.21
N ALA A 21 29.88 0.77 24.04
CA ALA A 21 28.60 0.12 23.89
C ALA A 21 28.65 -0.63 22.56
N THR A 22 28.95 -1.93 22.63
CA THR A 22 28.77 -2.81 21.49
C THR A 22 27.27 -2.88 21.26
N LEU A 23 26.77 -2.08 20.32
CA LEU A 23 25.43 -2.22 19.79
C LEU A 23 25.45 -3.52 19.00
N ILE A 24 25.21 -4.63 19.69
CA ILE A 24 24.94 -5.91 19.02
C ILE A 24 23.59 -5.71 18.36
N SER A 25 23.61 -5.18 17.13
CA SER A 25 22.49 -5.36 16.23
C SER A 25 22.43 -6.87 16.00
N ASN A 26 21.51 -7.55 16.68
CA ASN A 26 21.10 -8.89 16.27
C ASN A 26 20.63 -8.72 14.83
N TRP A 27 21.52 -9.07 13.91
CA TRP A 27 21.32 -8.90 12.49
C TRP A 27 20.37 -10.03 12.08
N ASP A 28 19.09 -9.80 12.33
CA ASP A 28 18.04 -10.66 11.82
C ASP A 28 18.12 -10.49 10.30
N GLY A 29 18.61 -11.48 9.56
CA GLY A 29 18.61 -11.45 8.10
C GLY A 29 17.19 -11.27 7.54
N PRO A 30 17.01 -11.32 6.21
CA PRO A 30 15.67 -11.23 5.65
C PRO A 30 14.80 -12.43 6.08
N GLY A 31 13.52 -12.19 6.32
CA GLY A 31 12.54 -13.21 6.68
C GLY A 31 11.99 -13.13 8.11
N GLY A 32 10.69 -13.43 8.25
CA GLY A 32 10.05 -13.76 9.53
C GLY A 32 9.58 -12.56 10.37
N ARG A 33 9.52 -11.35 9.80
CA ARG A 33 8.92 -10.17 10.45
C ARG A 33 7.40 -10.09 10.30
N HIS A 34 6.89 -10.52 9.15
CA HIS A 34 5.46 -10.59 8.77
C HIS A 34 5.31 -11.57 7.59
N ASP A 35 4.08 -11.89 7.21
CA ASP A 35 3.73 -12.74 6.06
C ASP A 35 4.48 -12.43 4.75
N ASN A 36 4.74 -11.15 4.46
CA ASN A 36 5.42 -10.69 3.25
C ASN A 36 6.95 -10.50 3.38
N ASP A 37 7.54 -10.86 4.53
CA ASP A 37 8.99 -10.83 4.73
C ASP A 37 9.58 -12.21 4.45
N HIS A 38 10.17 -12.35 3.27
CA HIS A 38 10.80 -13.59 2.82
C HIS A 38 12.30 -13.38 2.56
N ALA A 39 13.09 -14.42 2.82
CA ALA A 39 14.49 -14.47 2.41
C ALA A 39 14.62 -14.44 0.88
N ASP A 40 13.81 -15.25 0.19
CA ASP A 40 13.70 -15.26 -1.27
C ASP A 40 12.89 -14.05 -1.76
N VAL A 41 13.57 -13.15 -2.46
CA VAL A 41 13.00 -11.91 -3.01
C VAL A 41 11.87 -12.17 -4.00
N CYS A 42 11.87 -13.33 -4.69
CA CYS A 42 10.83 -13.67 -5.66
C CYS A 42 9.47 -13.94 -5.03
N ARG A 43 9.44 -14.20 -3.71
CA ARG A 43 8.20 -14.43 -2.95
C ARG A 43 7.61 -13.16 -2.37
N ILE A 44 8.35 -12.05 -2.37
CA ILE A 44 7.92 -10.79 -1.80
C ILE A 44 6.89 -10.14 -2.75
N GLN A 45 5.70 -9.85 -2.22
CA GLN A 45 4.68 -9.08 -2.91
C GLN A 45 5.07 -7.60 -2.99
N ILE A 46 4.77 -7.00 -4.15
CA ILE A 46 5.04 -5.57 -4.40
C ILE A 46 4.22 -4.70 -3.43
N LEU A 47 2.92 -4.94 -3.31
CA LEU A 47 2.10 -4.19 -2.36
C LEU A 47 2.30 -4.70 -0.93
N PRO A 48 2.11 -3.85 0.09
CA PRO A 48 2.28 -4.27 1.46
C PRO A 48 1.06 -5.11 1.88
N SER A 49 1.29 -6.14 2.68
CA SER A 49 0.21 -6.93 3.28
C SER A 49 -0.40 -6.22 4.50
N SER A 50 -1.52 -6.72 5.01
CA SER A 50 -2.10 -6.18 6.26
C SER A 50 -1.20 -6.42 7.48
N GLU A 51 -0.51 -7.57 7.54
CA GLU A 51 0.42 -7.86 8.64
C GLU A 51 1.69 -7.00 8.55
N GLU A 52 2.19 -6.75 7.34
CA GLU A 52 3.30 -5.84 7.10
C GLU A 52 2.96 -4.41 7.52
N ILE A 53 1.77 -3.91 7.18
CA ILE A 53 1.30 -2.58 7.61
C ILE A 53 1.17 -2.49 9.13
N SER A 54 0.84 -3.60 9.80
CA SER A 54 0.66 -3.65 11.25
C SER A 54 1.96 -3.94 12.02
N SER A 55 3.02 -4.32 11.31
CA SER A 55 4.31 -4.68 11.91
C SER A 55 5.01 -3.45 12.49
N LEU A 56 5.44 -3.56 13.75
CA LEU A 56 6.29 -2.57 14.40
C LEU A 56 7.79 -2.83 14.17
N ARG A 57 8.14 -3.97 13.55
CA ARG A 57 9.54 -4.34 13.28
C ARG A 57 10.02 -3.61 12.04
N ALA A 58 11.22 -3.04 12.13
CA ALA A 58 11.87 -2.41 10.98
C ALA A 58 12.17 -3.45 9.88
N GLU A 59 11.95 -3.04 8.64
CA GLU A 59 12.27 -3.83 7.46
C GLU A 59 13.76 -4.11 7.37
N TYR A 60 14.07 -5.27 6.80
CA TYR A 60 15.45 -5.55 6.41
C TYR A 60 15.86 -4.67 5.24
N LEU A 61 16.77 -3.72 5.50
CA LEU A 61 17.41 -2.91 4.48
C LEU A 61 18.87 -3.35 4.31
N PRO A 62 19.30 -3.63 3.07
CA PRO A 62 20.66 -4.04 2.82
C PRO A 62 21.63 -2.91 3.14
N LEU A 63 22.68 -3.25 3.90
CA LEU A 63 23.72 -2.31 4.28
C LEU A 63 24.76 -2.15 3.16
N ASN A 64 25.52 -1.06 3.22
CA ASN A 64 26.60 -0.80 2.26
C ASN A 64 27.80 -1.75 2.41
N ASP A 65 27.92 -2.44 3.55
CA ASP A 65 29.00 -3.38 3.83
C ASP A 65 28.76 -4.73 3.12
N PRO A 66 29.64 -5.14 2.18
CA PRO A 66 29.50 -6.40 1.46
C PRO A 66 29.55 -7.66 2.32
N THR A 67 30.21 -7.60 3.49
CA THR A 67 30.32 -8.75 4.40
C THR A 67 29.00 -9.05 5.10
N GLN A 68 28.08 -8.08 5.10
CA GLN A 68 26.76 -8.15 5.71
C GLN A 68 25.68 -8.33 4.66
N TRP A 69 25.98 -8.79 3.44
CA TRP A 69 24.95 -9.02 2.45
C TRP A 69 24.30 -10.39 2.63
N HIS A 70 22.96 -10.44 2.51
CA HIS A 70 22.22 -11.69 2.50
C HIS A 70 22.68 -12.62 1.37
N LEU A 71 22.83 -12.07 0.16
CA LEU A 71 23.28 -12.78 -1.04
C LEU A 71 24.43 -12.03 -1.71
N ALA A 72 25.38 -12.79 -2.25
CA ALA A 72 26.49 -12.29 -3.06
C ALA A 72 26.14 -12.31 -4.57
N GLY A 73 27.03 -11.77 -5.40
CA GLY A 73 26.90 -11.84 -6.86
C GLY A 73 25.70 -11.07 -7.44
N ILE A 74 25.25 -11.48 -8.62
CA ILE A 74 24.17 -10.81 -9.38
C ILE A 74 22.83 -10.95 -8.65
N GLU A 75 22.54 -12.13 -8.08
CA GLU A 75 21.33 -12.36 -7.29
C GLU A 75 21.28 -11.42 -6.08
N GLY A 76 22.41 -11.21 -5.40
CA GLY A 76 22.52 -10.22 -4.34
C GLY A 76 22.26 -8.79 -4.81
N VAL A 77 22.75 -8.40 -5.99
CA VAL A 77 22.44 -7.06 -6.55
C VAL A 77 20.94 -6.91 -6.76
N LEU A 78 20.25 -7.92 -7.29
CA LEU A 78 18.81 -7.90 -7.52
C LEU A 78 18.03 -7.85 -6.21
N ASP A 79 18.35 -8.71 -5.23
CA ASP A 79 17.73 -8.72 -3.90
C ASP A 79 17.82 -7.34 -3.24
N ARG A 80 19.01 -6.75 -3.21
CA ARG A 80 19.22 -5.43 -2.59
C ARG A 80 18.44 -4.32 -3.29
N ASN A 81 18.51 -4.26 -4.63
CA ASN A 81 17.82 -3.22 -5.38
C ASN A 81 16.30 -3.33 -5.25
N LEU A 82 15.76 -4.55 -5.24
CA LEU A 82 14.32 -4.73 -5.06
C LEU A 82 13.88 -4.28 -3.66
N ARG A 83 14.59 -4.68 -2.60
CA ARG A 83 14.27 -4.25 -1.23
C ARG A 83 14.37 -2.74 -1.04
N LEU A 84 15.43 -2.12 -1.59
CA LEU A 84 15.61 -0.67 -1.53
C LEU A 84 14.53 0.08 -2.32
N LEU A 85 14.25 -0.34 -3.55
CA LEU A 85 13.20 0.27 -4.38
C LEU A 85 11.82 0.11 -3.74
N ARG A 86 11.57 -1.05 -3.11
CA ARG A 86 10.35 -1.31 -2.37
C ARG A 86 10.25 -0.39 -1.16
N GLU A 87 11.31 -0.20 -0.37
CA GLU A 87 11.25 0.73 0.76
C GLU A 87 11.03 2.18 0.32
N ASP A 88 11.68 2.62 -0.77
CA ASP A 88 11.52 3.98 -1.29
C ASP A 88 10.08 4.26 -1.77
N GLY A 89 9.43 3.31 -2.45
CA GLY A 89 8.05 3.48 -2.94
C GLY A 89 6.98 2.92 -2.00
N VAL A 90 7.01 1.60 -1.80
CA VAL A 90 6.01 0.85 -1.01
C VAL A 90 6.16 1.10 0.48
N GLY A 91 7.38 1.34 0.97
CA GLY A 91 7.60 1.74 2.37
C GLY A 91 6.86 3.04 2.71
N GLN A 92 6.86 4.04 1.81
CA GLN A 92 6.05 5.25 1.99
C GLN A 92 4.54 4.96 2.03
N LEU A 93 4.05 4.07 1.15
CA LEU A 93 2.65 3.62 1.15
C LEU A 93 2.28 2.91 2.44
N ARG A 94 3.12 1.97 2.89
CA ARG A 94 2.95 1.22 4.15
C ARG A 94 2.81 2.19 5.33
N HIS A 95 3.76 3.11 5.49
CA HIS A 95 3.71 4.11 6.56
C HIS A 95 2.47 5.00 6.47
N ALA A 96 2.10 5.46 5.26
CA ALA A 96 0.91 6.27 5.08
C ALA A 96 -0.37 5.53 5.48
N VAL A 97 -0.53 4.26 5.07
CA VAL A 97 -1.70 3.45 5.42
C VAL A 97 -1.71 3.13 6.92
N HIS A 98 -0.57 2.82 7.52
CA HIS A 98 -0.45 2.61 8.97
C HIS A 98 -0.95 3.83 9.75
N GLN A 99 -0.51 5.04 9.39
CA GLN A 99 -0.98 6.29 10.01
C GLN A 99 -2.50 6.48 9.84
N LEU A 100 -3.05 6.14 8.67
CA LEU A 100 -4.50 6.22 8.43
C LEU A 100 -5.28 5.26 9.35
N ILE A 101 -4.74 4.09 9.64
CA ILE A 101 -5.33 3.11 10.57
C ILE A 101 -5.25 3.60 12.03
N GLU A 102 -4.05 4.02 12.46
CA GLU A 102 -3.79 4.43 13.84
C GLU A 102 -4.49 5.72 14.24
N SER A 103 -4.75 6.62 13.29
CA SER A 103 -5.32 7.93 13.59
C SER A 103 -6.69 7.84 14.30
N SER A 104 -6.67 8.12 15.60
CA SER A 104 -7.74 8.78 16.36
C SER A 104 -7.29 10.06 17.07
N GLN A 105 -6.00 10.42 17.08
CA GLN A 105 -5.47 11.70 17.55
C GLN A 105 -3.95 11.78 17.27
N SER A 106 -3.46 12.96 16.93
CA SER A 106 -2.03 13.36 16.83
C SER A 106 -1.27 12.94 15.57
N TYR A 107 -1.40 13.79 14.55
CA TYR A 107 -0.50 13.87 13.40
C TYR A 107 0.93 14.18 13.87
N HIS A 108 1.87 13.24 13.73
CA HIS A 108 3.29 13.53 13.91
C HIS A 108 3.82 14.35 12.72
N SER A 109 4.02 15.64 12.98
CA SER A 109 4.69 16.62 12.13
C SER A 109 6.15 16.19 11.90
N GLY A 110 6.47 15.66 10.72
CA GLY A 110 7.86 15.36 10.35
C GLY A 110 8.07 14.37 9.21
N THR A 111 7.09 13.51 8.89
CA THR A 111 7.21 12.57 7.76
C THR A 111 6.58 13.17 6.49
N PRO A 112 7.24 13.08 5.32
CA PRO A 112 6.61 13.45 4.06
C PRO A 112 5.39 12.55 3.83
N GLN A 113 4.20 13.14 3.88
CA GLN A 113 2.96 12.40 3.72
C GLN A 113 2.72 12.09 2.25
N LEU A 114 2.49 10.81 1.97
CA LEU A 114 2.02 10.38 0.66
C LEU A 114 0.66 11.02 0.40
N ARG A 115 0.58 11.84 -0.65
CA ARG A 115 -0.65 12.54 -1.02
C ARG A 115 -1.75 11.52 -1.30
N HIS A 116 -2.91 11.70 -0.69
CA HIS A 116 -4.08 10.86 -0.92
C HIS A 116 -5.38 11.67 -0.97
N ASN A 117 -6.41 11.13 -1.61
CA ASN A 117 -7.79 11.63 -1.47
C ASN A 117 -8.60 10.64 -0.63
N HIS A 118 -9.39 11.15 0.31
CA HIS A 118 -10.22 10.34 1.20
C HIS A 118 -11.69 10.38 0.77
N TYR A 119 -12.31 9.20 0.69
CA TYR A 119 -13.71 8.97 0.41
C TYR A 119 -14.32 8.20 1.59
N ASN A 120 -15.03 8.91 2.45
CA ASN A 120 -15.62 8.35 3.66
C ASN A 120 -16.95 7.66 3.33
N ASN A 121 -17.40 6.78 4.22
CA ASN A 121 -18.74 6.20 4.17
C ASN A 121 -19.03 5.45 2.86
N ALA A 122 -18.00 4.87 2.25
CA ALA A 122 -18.10 4.04 1.06
C ALA A 122 -18.76 2.70 1.41
N ARG A 123 -19.43 2.09 0.43
CA ARG A 123 -20.08 0.78 0.54
C ARG A 123 -19.96 0.04 -0.78
N ILE A 124 -19.96 -1.29 -0.73
CA ILE A 124 -20.07 -2.08 -1.95
C ILE A 124 -21.54 -2.05 -2.39
N ALA A 125 -21.80 -1.50 -3.57
CA ALA A 125 -23.13 -1.44 -4.16
C ALA A 125 -23.47 -2.72 -4.92
N ARG A 126 -22.48 -3.28 -5.63
CA ARG A 126 -22.66 -4.47 -6.47
C ARG A 126 -21.35 -5.18 -6.69
N VAL A 127 -21.41 -6.48 -6.91
CA VAL A 127 -20.29 -7.29 -7.42
C VAL A 127 -20.68 -7.83 -8.78
N LYS A 128 -19.77 -7.76 -9.73
CA LYS A 128 -19.95 -8.30 -11.07
C LYS A 128 -18.72 -9.10 -11.47
N TRP A 129 -18.93 -10.09 -12.33
CA TRP A 129 -17.84 -10.83 -12.96
C TRP A 129 -17.76 -10.42 -14.42
N ASP A 130 -16.60 -9.94 -14.84
CA ASP A 130 -16.28 -9.66 -16.24
C ASP A 130 -15.44 -10.81 -16.79
N GLU A 131 -15.77 -11.30 -17.98
CA GLU A 131 -15.08 -12.44 -18.61
C GLU A 131 -13.60 -12.18 -18.86
N PHE A 132 -13.19 -10.93 -19.01
CA PHE A 132 -11.82 -10.54 -19.38
C PHE A 132 -11.08 -9.82 -18.26
N LEU A 133 -11.80 -9.04 -17.45
CA LEU A 133 -11.27 -8.23 -16.37
C LEU A 133 -11.45 -8.91 -14.99
N GLY A 134 -12.15 -10.04 -14.95
CA GLY A 134 -12.37 -10.84 -13.75
C GLY A 134 -13.36 -10.21 -12.76
N LEU A 135 -13.13 -10.44 -11.47
CA LEU A 135 -13.96 -9.90 -10.41
C LEU A 135 -13.91 -8.37 -10.35
N GLN A 136 -15.06 -7.73 -10.47
CA GLN A 136 -15.21 -6.28 -10.33
C GLN A 136 -16.21 -5.94 -9.23
N ILE A 137 -15.88 -4.93 -8.45
CA ILE A 137 -16.71 -4.43 -7.36
C ILE A 137 -17.11 -2.99 -7.65
N GLU A 138 -18.41 -2.72 -7.60
CA GLU A 138 -18.94 -1.38 -7.68
C GLU A 138 -19.04 -0.81 -6.27
N ILE A 139 -18.36 0.30 -6.03
CA ILE A 139 -18.34 1.00 -4.75
C ILE A 139 -19.10 2.31 -4.91
N ALA A 140 -20.07 2.51 -4.03
CA ALA A 140 -20.82 3.75 -3.89
C ALA A 140 -20.31 4.54 -2.69
N PHE A 141 -20.11 5.84 -2.85
CA PHE A 141 -19.65 6.74 -1.80
C PHE A 141 -20.31 8.11 -1.93
N PRO A 142 -20.48 8.87 -0.84
CA PRO A 142 -21.13 10.18 -0.90
C PRO A 142 -20.39 11.13 -1.84
N GLN A 143 -21.15 11.89 -2.63
CA GLN A 143 -20.62 12.99 -3.41
C GLN A 143 -19.92 14.01 -2.49
N PRO A 144 -18.78 14.58 -2.90
CA PRO A 144 -18.21 15.74 -2.22
C PRO A 144 -19.28 16.82 -2.02
N GLY A 145 -19.36 17.44 -0.84
CA GLY A 145 -20.50 18.29 -0.47
C GLY A 145 -20.78 19.46 -1.42
N LYS A 146 -19.76 19.96 -2.14
CA LYS A 146 -19.95 20.98 -3.19
C LYS A 146 -20.69 20.44 -4.42
N LEU A 147 -20.50 19.16 -4.75
CA LEU A 147 -21.07 18.51 -5.94
C LEU A 147 -22.53 18.11 -5.79
N SER A 148 -22.96 17.78 -4.57
CA SER A 148 -24.36 17.42 -4.33
C SER A 148 -25.30 18.60 -4.58
N ALA A 149 -24.84 19.84 -4.41
CA ALA A 149 -25.62 21.04 -4.73
C ALA A 149 -25.58 21.42 -6.23
N MET A 150 -24.64 20.87 -7.00
CA MET A 150 -24.45 21.21 -8.42
C MET A 150 -25.43 20.48 -9.34
N SER A 151 -25.62 21.05 -10.53
CA SER A 151 -26.28 20.37 -11.65
C SER A 151 -25.46 19.15 -12.09
N ILE A 152 -26.11 18.22 -12.81
CA ILE A 152 -25.44 17.02 -13.34
C ILE A 152 -24.30 17.43 -14.31
N ALA A 153 -24.52 18.46 -15.13
CA ALA A 153 -23.53 18.95 -16.09
C ALA A 153 -22.28 19.53 -15.41
N ASP A 154 -22.47 20.39 -14.40
CA ASP A 154 -21.35 20.99 -13.65
C ASP A 154 -20.58 19.93 -12.86
N ARG A 155 -21.31 18.95 -12.29
CA ARG A 155 -20.70 17.82 -11.58
C ARG A 155 -19.85 16.97 -12.51
N LYS A 156 -20.31 16.71 -13.74
CA LYS A 156 -19.55 16.00 -14.77
C LYS A 156 -18.25 16.75 -15.10
N ILE A 157 -18.33 18.07 -15.36
CA ILE A 157 -17.16 18.91 -15.64
C ILE A 157 -16.16 18.87 -14.48
N TRP A 158 -16.64 18.92 -13.24
CA TRP A 158 -15.78 18.85 -12.07
C TRP A 158 -15.04 17.53 -11.97
N TRP A 159 -15.73 16.38 -12.11
CA TRP A 159 -15.10 15.07 -12.05
C TRP A 159 -14.03 14.91 -13.13
N GLN A 160 -14.33 15.34 -14.36
CA GLN A 160 -13.39 15.32 -15.48
C GLN A 160 -12.16 16.21 -15.23
N THR A 161 -12.37 17.41 -14.68
CA THR A 161 -11.31 18.39 -14.42
C THR A 161 -10.44 17.98 -13.22
N SER A 162 -11.03 17.33 -12.22
CA SER A 162 -10.35 16.91 -10.99
C SER A 162 -9.27 15.85 -11.22
N LYS A 163 -9.37 15.09 -12.32
CA LYS A 163 -8.52 13.92 -12.63
C LYS A 163 -8.44 12.92 -11.47
N ARG A 164 -9.52 12.77 -10.71
CA ARG A 164 -9.68 11.76 -9.66
C ARG A 164 -10.26 10.48 -10.24
N LEU A 165 -10.06 9.36 -9.53
CA LEU A 165 -10.57 8.03 -9.93
C LEU A 165 -10.20 7.69 -11.38
N GLN A 166 -8.97 8.01 -11.78
CA GLN A 166 -8.47 7.63 -13.10
C GLN A 166 -8.26 6.13 -13.16
N PHE A 167 -8.42 5.58 -14.37
CA PHE A 167 -8.15 4.16 -14.63
C PHE A 167 -6.77 3.74 -14.12
N GLY A 168 -6.71 2.60 -13.42
CA GLY A 168 -5.46 2.04 -12.89
C GLY A 168 -4.87 2.76 -11.67
N THR A 169 -5.53 3.81 -11.17
CA THR A 169 -5.11 4.45 -9.90
C THR A 169 -5.32 3.48 -8.75
N LEU A 170 -4.32 3.40 -7.86
CA LEU A 170 -4.34 2.57 -6.67
C LEU A 170 -5.24 3.17 -5.59
N PHE A 171 -6.07 2.31 -5.00
CA PHE A 171 -6.93 2.60 -3.87
C PHE A 171 -6.67 1.63 -2.73
N CYS A 172 -6.81 2.14 -1.52
CA CYS A 172 -6.80 1.38 -0.28
C CYS A 172 -8.16 1.49 0.39
N LEU A 173 -8.79 0.35 0.66
CA LEU A 173 -10.03 0.26 1.44
C LEU A 173 -9.66 -0.13 2.86
N ILE A 174 -10.09 0.66 3.83
CA ILE A 174 -9.84 0.41 5.25
C ILE A 174 -11.17 0.13 5.94
N CYS A 175 -11.32 -1.08 6.49
CA CYS A 175 -12.48 -1.51 7.24
C CYS A 175 -12.09 -1.87 8.68
N ASP A 176 -12.89 -1.38 9.64
CA ASP A 176 -12.76 -1.65 11.08
C ASP A 176 -11.34 -1.43 11.64
N LYS A 177 -10.56 -0.53 11.01
CA LYS A 177 -9.15 -0.23 11.32
C LYS A 177 -8.23 -1.46 11.36
N ARG A 178 -8.63 -2.57 10.73
CA ARG A 178 -7.89 -3.84 10.81
C ARG A 178 -7.68 -4.48 9.45
N PHE A 179 -8.60 -4.25 8.51
CA PHE A 179 -8.55 -4.84 7.20
C PHE A 179 -8.20 -3.78 6.16
N VAL A 180 -7.13 -4.05 5.43
CA VAL A 180 -6.68 -3.25 4.29
C VAL A 180 -6.87 -4.06 3.03
N LEU A 181 -7.57 -3.50 2.05
CA LEU A 181 -7.70 -4.09 0.71
C LEU A 181 -7.19 -3.11 -0.34
N PHE A 182 -6.33 -3.58 -1.23
CA PHE A 182 -5.89 -2.80 -2.36
C PHE A 182 -6.71 -3.12 -3.61
N CYS A 183 -7.17 -2.08 -4.29
CA CYS A 183 -7.90 -2.19 -5.55
C CYS A 183 -7.48 -1.09 -6.52
N THR A 184 -7.85 -1.24 -7.77
CA THR A 184 -7.61 -0.25 -8.83
C THR A 184 -8.91 0.09 -9.53
N VAL A 185 -9.02 1.33 -10.03
CA VAL A 185 -10.18 1.71 -10.86
C VAL A 185 -10.17 0.88 -12.14
N ALA A 186 -11.28 0.20 -12.41
CA ALA A 186 -11.42 -0.71 -13.55
C ALA A 186 -11.51 0.05 -14.89
N SER A 187 -11.06 -0.60 -15.98
CA SER A 187 -11.19 -0.05 -17.33
C SER A 187 -12.64 -0.11 -17.77
N GLN A 188 -13.08 0.90 -18.50
CA GLN A 188 -14.43 0.98 -19.06
C GLN A 188 -14.56 0.23 -20.40
N SER A 189 -13.47 -0.29 -20.96
CA SER A 189 -13.50 -1.18 -22.13
C SER A 189 -12.26 -2.08 -22.25
N PRO A 190 -12.37 -3.26 -22.87
CA PRO A 190 -11.22 -4.04 -23.29
C PRO A 190 -10.47 -3.30 -24.42
N PRO A 191 -9.13 -3.22 -24.37
CA PRO A 191 -8.33 -2.43 -25.32
C PRO A 191 -8.43 -2.88 -26.80
N TRP A 192 -9.05 -4.03 -27.09
CA TRP A 192 -9.18 -4.55 -28.46
C TRP A 192 -10.57 -4.37 -29.11
N ARG A 193 -11.60 -3.93 -28.38
CA ARG A 193 -12.93 -3.69 -28.96
C ARG A 193 -13.03 -2.28 -29.55
N ASN A 194 -12.54 -2.11 -30.77
CA ASN A 194 -12.54 -0.86 -31.55
C ASN A 194 -13.91 -0.41 -32.11
N ASN A 195 -15.05 -0.89 -31.59
CA ASN A 195 -16.36 -0.47 -32.11
C ASN A 195 -16.99 0.60 -31.22
N ALA A 196 -16.59 1.84 -31.51
CA ALA A 196 -16.91 3.09 -30.82
C ALA A 196 -18.39 3.55 -30.87
N ARG A 197 -19.39 2.66 -31.06
CA ARG A 197 -20.82 3.06 -31.05
C ARG A 197 -21.81 2.05 -30.46
N ALA A 198 -21.37 0.88 -29.99
CA ALA A 198 -22.27 -0.12 -29.37
C ALA A 198 -22.00 -0.34 -27.86
N MET A 199 -21.17 0.52 -27.25
CA MET A 199 -20.60 0.31 -25.92
C MET A 199 -21.12 1.29 -24.85
N GLU A 200 -22.10 2.12 -25.20
CA GLU A 200 -22.83 2.94 -24.22
C GLU A 200 -24.01 2.17 -23.59
N GLU A 201 -24.49 1.07 -24.18
CA GLU A 201 -25.76 0.43 -23.77
C GLU A 201 -25.66 -0.89 -22.99
N ILE A 202 -24.50 -1.56 -22.87
CA ILE A 202 -24.46 -2.95 -22.34
C ILE A 202 -23.90 -3.10 -20.93
N PHE A 203 -23.12 -2.15 -20.40
CA PHE A 203 -22.64 -2.22 -19.01
C PHE A 203 -22.87 -0.91 -18.27
N GLY A 204 -24.02 -0.84 -17.59
CA GLY A 204 -24.45 0.27 -16.73
C GLY A 204 -23.43 0.60 -15.64
N LEU A 205 -22.49 1.48 -15.98
CA LEU A 205 -21.83 2.37 -15.04
C LEU A 205 -22.81 3.48 -14.75
N GLN A 206 -23.35 3.55 -13.54
CA GLN A 206 -23.80 4.84 -13.04
C GLN A 206 -22.55 5.75 -13.05
N GLU A 207 -22.51 6.71 -13.96
CA GLU A 207 -21.40 7.64 -14.07
C GLU A 207 -21.25 8.39 -12.73
N LEU A 208 -20.02 8.75 -12.35
CA LEU A 208 -19.69 9.40 -11.07
C LEU A 208 -20.54 10.63 -10.74
N TRP A 209 -21.23 11.20 -11.72
CA TRP A 209 -22.04 12.40 -11.60
C TRP A 209 -23.56 12.18 -11.67
N ASN A 210 -24.04 10.97 -11.96
CA ASN A 210 -25.47 10.75 -12.24
C ASN A 210 -26.35 10.94 -11.00
N ASP A 211 -25.94 10.42 -9.84
CA ASP A 211 -26.67 10.55 -8.59
C ASP A 211 -26.17 11.75 -7.77
N LYS A 212 -27.12 12.50 -7.19
CA LYS A 212 -26.90 13.72 -6.40
C LYS A 212 -26.26 13.45 -5.04
N ALA A 213 -26.63 12.34 -4.40
CA ALA A 213 -26.16 11.95 -3.09
C ALA A 213 -24.90 11.10 -3.17
N ASP A 214 -24.85 10.12 -4.08
CA ASP A 214 -23.76 9.17 -4.17
C ASP A 214 -23.06 9.19 -5.54
N ALA A 215 -21.75 8.93 -5.53
CA ALA A 215 -20.94 8.64 -6.70
C ALA A 215 -20.65 7.14 -6.72
N HIS A 216 -20.67 6.56 -7.93
CA HIS A 216 -20.44 5.13 -8.15
C HIS A 216 -19.21 4.95 -9.02
N ALA A 217 -18.32 4.03 -8.62
CA ALA A 217 -17.18 3.62 -9.43
C ALA A 217 -16.93 2.12 -9.34
N THR A 218 -16.40 1.56 -10.42
CA THR A 218 -16.03 0.14 -10.49
C THR A 218 -14.53 -0.02 -10.23
N PHE A 219 -14.20 -0.99 -9.40
CA PHE A 219 -12.85 -1.34 -9.02
C PHE A 219 -12.57 -2.82 -9.26
N THR A 220 -11.30 -3.16 -9.46
CA THR A 220 -10.79 -4.53 -9.50
C THR A 220 -9.80 -4.70 -8.36
N LEU A 221 -9.92 -5.79 -7.60
CA LEU A 221 -8.94 -6.12 -6.55
C LEU A 221 -7.56 -6.32 -7.17
N VAL A 222 -6.52 -5.85 -6.49
CA VAL A 222 -5.14 -6.04 -6.99
C VAL A 222 -4.74 -7.51 -6.91
N ASP A 223 -5.16 -8.19 -5.85
CA ASP A 223 -4.93 -9.61 -5.62
C ASP A 223 -6.18 -10.29 -5.05
N LEU A 224 -6.34 -11.58 -5.35
CA LEU A 224 -7.47 -12.42 -4.99
C LEU A 224 -7.08 -13.51 -3.98
N GLU A 225 -6.04 -13.30 -3.17
CA GLU A 225 -5.72 -14.19 -2.06
C GLU A 225 -6.91 -14.41 -1.13
N GLU A 226 -6.93 -15.57 -0.47
CA GLU A 226 -8.06 -16.01 0.34
C GLU A 226 -8.38 -15.03 1.48
N SER A 227 -7.37 -14.41 2.08
CA SER A 227 -7.51 -13.35 3.09
C SER A 227 -8.25 -12.13 2.53
N ASN A 228 -7.84 -11.65 1.35
CA ASN A 228 -8.43 -10.52 0.65
C ASN A 228 -9.89 -10.82 0.24
N MET A 229 -10.14 -12.03 -0.26
CA MET A 229 -11.48 -12.50 -0.62
C MET A 229 -12.39 -12.61 0.60
N ARG A 230 -11.91 -13.15 1.73
CA ARG A 230 -12.69 -13.20 2.99
C ARG A 230 -13.02 -11.81 3.49
N ALA A 231 -12.08 -10.87 3.42
CA ALA A 231 -12.33 -9.48 3.80
C ALA A 231 -13.37 -8.82 2.87
N LEU A 232 -13.28 -9.04 1.56
CA LEU A 232 -14.30 -8.60 0.60
C LEU A 232 -15.68 -9.18 0.91
N LEU A 233 -15.77 -10.49 1.15
CA LEU A 233 -17.01 -11.15 1.55
C LEU A 233 -17.56 -10.60 2.87
N GLY A 234 -16.69 -10.26 3.81
CA GLY A 234 -17.07 -9.58 5.06
C GLY A 234 -17.67 -8.18 4.83
N LEU A 235 -17.19 -7.45 3.83
CA LEU A 235 -17.76 -6.16 3.40
C LEU A 235 -19.13 -6.34 2.72
N LEU A 236 -19.35 -7.46 2.03
CA LEU A 236 -20.61 -7.78 1.35
C LEU A 236 -21.68 -8.34 2.30
N GLY A 237 -21.27 -9.13 3.30
CA GLY A 237 -22.16 -9.90 4.18
C GLY A 237 -23.11 -9.06 5.04
N VAL A 238 -22.92 -7.74 5.09
CA VAL A 238 -23.86 -6.81 5.72
C VAL A 238 -24.00 -5.58 4.80
N ASN A 239 -25.13 -5.42 4.12
CA ASN A 239 -25.45 -4.29 3.22
C ASN A 239 -25.33 -2.88 3.85
N THR A 240 -24.95 -2.78 5.12
CA THR A 240 -24.76 -1.53 5.86
C THR A 240 -23.30 -1.25 6.22
N ARG A 241 -22.34 -2.15 5.96
CA ARG A 241 -20.94 -1.91 6.34
C ARG A 241 -20.36 -0.78 5.51
N ARG A 242 -19.92 0.25 6.23
CA ARG A 242 -19.28 1.44 5.68
C ARG A 242 -17.78 1.34 5.91
N PHE A 243 -17.01 1.75 4.93
CA PHE A 243 -15.56 1.79 5.02
C PHE A 243 -15.02 3.11 4.48
N SER A 244 -13.77 3.40 4.83
CA SER A 244 -13.03 4.52 4.25
C SER A 244 -12.21 4.04 3.08
N MET A 245 -12.20 4.83 2.01
CA MET A 245 -11.45 4.54 0.81
C MET A 245 -10.45 5.68 0.55
N PHE A 246 -9.21 5.33 0.24
CA PHE A 246 -8.11 6.27 0.04
C PHE A 246 -7.52 6.09 -1.36
N GLU A 247 -7.54 7.14 -2.16
CA GLU A 247 -6.91 7.20 -3.48
C GLU A 247 -5.46 7.65 -3.33
N PHE A 248 -4.53 6.91 -3.91
CA PHE A 248 -3.11 7.21 -3.89
C PHE A 248 -2.63 7.59 -5.30
N PRO A 249 -2.79 8.87 -5.70
CA PRO A 249 -2.35 9.32 -7.01
C PRO A 249 -0.84 9.20 -7.15
N ASN A 250 -0.38 8.61 -8.26
CA ASN A 250 1.03 8.51 -8.67
C ASN A 250 1.94 7.61 -7.81
N VAL A 251 1.39 6.79 -6.90
CA VAL A 251 2.20 5.84 -6.12
C VAL A 251 2.60 4.66 -6.98
N LEU A 252 1.62 4.03 -7.62
CA LEU A 252 1.82 2.97 -8.59
C LEU A 252 0.72 3.10 -9.64
N ARG A 253 1.08 3.23 -10.92
CA ARG A 253 0.13 2.96 -12.01
C ARG A 253 0.14 1.46 -12.24
N VAL A 254 -0.62 0.77 -11.42
CA VAL A 254 -0.76 -0.68 -11.55
C VAL A 254 -1.59 -0.93 -12.81
N CYS A 255 -0.93 -1.27 -13.91
CA CYS A 255 -1.63 -1.87 -15.03
C CYS A 255 -2.12 -3.24 -14.57
N SER A 256 -3.44 -3.44 -14.44
CA SER A 256 -4.04 -4.72 -14.02
C SER A 256 -3.59 -5.90 -14.92
N ALA A 257 -3.32 -5.62 -16.20
CA ALA A 257 -2.76 -6.58 -17.14
C ALA A 257 -1.27 -6.91 -16.86
N CYS A 258 -0.51 -6.00 -16.25
CA CYS A 258 0.88 -6.25 -15.84
C CYS A 258 0.96 -6.95 -14.47
N TYR A 259 0.08 -6.62 -13.52
CA TYR A 259 0.12 -7.22 -12.18
C TYR A 259 -0.15 -8.73 -12.21
N THR A 260 -1.17 -9.15 -12.97
CA THR A 260 -1.47 -10.58 -13.20
C THR A 260 -0.36 -11.30 -13.98
N LYS A 261 0.45 -10.56 -14.75
CA LYS A 261 1.63 -11.13 -15.45
C LYS A 261 2.84 -11.24 -14.52
N PHE A 262 3.04 -10.31 -13.58
CA PHE A 262 4.11 -10.41 -12.60
C PHE A 262 3.88 -11.57 -11.63
N THR A 263 2.64 -11.83 -11.19
CA THR A 263 2.33 -13.03 -10.39
C THR A 263 2.50 -14.33 -11.17
N LYS A 264 2.31 -14.32 -12.50
CA LYS A 264 2.60 -15.49 -13.37
C LYS A 264 4.08 -15.72 -13.65
N ILE A 265 4.96 -14.73 -13.46
CA ILE A 265 6.41 -14.94 -13.53
C ILE A 265 6.91 -15.65 -12.25
N GLN A 266 6.14 -15.57 -11.15
CA GLN A 266 6.48 -16.17 -9.84
C GLN A 266 6.09 -17.65 -9.70
N THR A 267 5.36 -18.23 -10.66
CA THR A 267 5.18 -19.69 -10.70
C THR A 267 6.33 -20.32 -11.46
N PRO A 268 7.24 -21.08 -10.81
CA PRO A 268 8.17 -21.91 -11.56
C PRO A 268 7.35 -22.89 -12.39
N SER A 269 7.59 -22.90 -13.69
CA SER A 269 7.13 -23.99 -14.54
C SER A 269 7.79 -25.27 -14.03
N GLN A 270 7.08 -26.02 -13.18
CA GLN A 270 7.39 -27.44 -13.02
C GLN A 270 6.98 -28.15 -14.31
N ASN A 271 7.79 -27.97 -15.35
CA ASN A 271 7.87 -28.95 -16.40
C ASN A 271 8.74 -30.09 -15.88
N SER A 272 8.05 -31.08 -15.33
CA SER A 272 8.51 -32.46 -15.33
C SER A 272 8.75 -32.87 -16.78
N PHE A 273 10.02 -33.04 -17.15
CA PHE A 273 10.39 -33.90 -18.24
C PHE A 273 11.10 -35.12 -17.65
N MET A 274 10.63 -36.29 -18.10
CA MET A 274 11.19 -37.62 -17.90
C MET A 274 12.69 -37.68 -18.11
#